data_AF-A0A354P9Q5-F1
#
_entry.id   AF-A0A354P9Q5-F1
#
_cell.length_a   1.000
_cell.length_b   1.000
_cell.length_c   1.000
_cell.angle_alpha   90.00
_cell.angle_beta   90.00
_cell.angle_gamma   90.00
#
_symmetry.space_group_name_H-M   'P 1'
#
loop_
_entity.id
_entity.type
_entity.pdbx_description
1 polymer ?
#
loop_
_entity_poly.entity_id
_entity_poly.type
_entity_poly.pdbx_seq_one_letter_code
_entity_poly.pdbx_strand_id
1 'polypeptide(L)'
;MRKPSSNLPSNFTNRGGMRFRLIQPGNFCMGSGEKAMSRNESIRSHEVVISAPYYLAETPVTRGQWTSVMGTNPWAEDDPDAGRLEHPATHVSHIDATEYCERMAASSKLHYRLPTEAEWE
;
A
#
# COMPACT_ATOMS: atom_id res chain seq x y z
N MET A 1 29.48 -12.79 5.59
CA MET A 1 29.33 -11.33 5.51
C MET A 1 28.07 -10.93 6.26
N ARG A 2 28.16 -10.15 7.35
CA ARG A 2 26.98 -9.62 8.06
C ARG A 2 26.47 -8.39 7.29
N LYS A 3 25.24 -8.45 6.78
CA LYS A 3 24.57 -7.24 6.27
C LYS A 3 24.45 -6.24 7.43
N PRO A 4 24.78 -4.95 7.25
CA PRO A 4 24.58 -3.96 8.30
C PRO A 4 23.09 -3.93 8.65
N SER A 5 22.76 -4.22 9.90
CA SER A 5 21.40 -4.09 10.41
C SER A 5 21.06 -2.60 10.40
N SER A 6 20.14 -2.21 9.53
CA SER A 6 19.57 -0.87 9.54
C SER A 6 18.74 -0.71 10.82
N ASN A 7 19.03 0.31 11.63
CA ASN A 7 18.29 0.65 12.86
C ASN A 7 16.91 1.27 12.53
N LEU A 8 16.17 0.67 11.61
CA LEU A 8 14.83 1.10 11.24
C LEU A 8 13.81 0.46 12.20
N PRO A 9 12.88 1.24 12.79
CA PRO A 9 11.80 0.68 13.58
C PRO A 9 10.98 -0.34 12.79
N SER A 10 10.58 -1.45 13.42
CA SER A 10 9.77 -2.48 12.74
C SER A 10 8.38 -2.00 12.29
N ASN A 11 7.91 -0.89 12.86
CA ASN A 11 6.69 -0.20 12.49
C ASN A 11 6.74 1.26 12.93
N PHE A 12 5.87 2.09 12.37
CA PHE A 12 5.56 3.43 12.87
C PHE A 12 4.13 3.82 12.54
N THR A 13 3.62 4.84 13.22
CA THR A 13 2.32 5.48 12.92
C THR A 13 2.57 6.91 12.45
N ASN A 14 2.01 7.30 11.31
CA ASN A 14 2.12 8.68 10.83
C ASN A 14 1.14 9.62 11.57
N ARG A 15 1.21 10.93 11.29
CA ARG A 15 0.32 11.92 11.91
C ARG A 15 -1.17 11.71 11.60
N GLY A 16 -1.49 11.05 10.49
CA GLY A 16 -2.86 10.69 10.09
C GLY A 16 -3.36 9.38 10.72
N GLY A 17 -2.63 8.79 11.68
CA GLY A 17 -3.03 7.56 12.35
C GLY A 17 -2.80 6.29 11.54
N MET A 18 -2.19 6.37 10.35
CA MET A 18 -1.87 5.20 9.53
C MET A 18 -0.68 4.45 10.11
N ARG A 19 -0.84 3.14 10.32
CA ARG A 19 0.24 2.25 10.75
C ARG A 19 0.96 1.67 9.54
N PHE A 20 2.28 1.66 9.62
CA PHE A 20 3.16 1.11 8.58
C PHE A 20 4.09 0.06 9.18
N ARG A 21 4.35 -1.02 8.42
CA ARG A 21 5.28 -2.10 8.77
C ARG A 21 6.51 -2.06 7.89
N LEU A 22 7.66 -2.29 8.51
CA LEU A 22 8.93 -2.41 7.81
C LEU A 22 9.01 -3.77 7.12
N ILE A 23 9.04 -3.78 5.80
CA ILE A 23 9.32 -4.96 4.99
C ILE A 23 10.83 -5.01 4.77
N GLN A 24 11.46 -6.11 5.18
CA GLN A 24 12.90 -6.31 5.04
C GLN A 24 13.28 -6.72 3.62
N PRO A 25 14.50 -6.40 3.16
CA PRO A 25 15.04 -6.94 1.92
C PRO A 25 15.00 -8.47 1.93
N GLY A 26 14.64 -9.06 0.79
CA GLY A 26 14.47 -10.49 0.66
C GLY A 26 14.30 -10.89 -0.81
N ASN A 27 14.20 -12.19 -1.05
CA ASN A 27 13.78 -12.73 -2.33
C ASN A 27 12.61 -13.68 -2.13
N PHE A 28 11.77 -13.79 -3.16
CA PHE A 28 10.66 -14.72 -3.18
C PHE A 28 10.32 -15.07 -4.63
N CYS A 29 9.50 -16.10 -4.81
CA CYS A 29 9.00 -16.51 -6.11
C CYS A 29 7.61 -15.91 -6.30
N MET A 30 7.48 -15.01 -7.29
CA MET A 30 6.24 -14.31 -7.62
C MET A 30 5.44 -15.06 -8.69
N GLY A 31 4.12 -15.11 -8.54
CA GLY A 31 3.18 -15.76 -9.44
C GLY A 31 2.86 -17.22 -9.05
N SER A 32 1.66 -17.67 -9.40
CA SER A 32 1.28 -19.07 -9.19
C SER A 32 1.95 -19.94 -10.25
N GLY A 33 2.70 -20.98 -9.84
CA GLY A 33 3.23 -21.98 -10.77
C GLY A 33 2.15 -22.64 -11.63
N GLU A 34 2.51 -23.61 -12.49
CA GLU A 34 1.67 -24.20 -13.57
C GLU A 34 0.26 -24.76 -13.20
N LYS A 35 -0.17 -24.68 -11.94
CA LYS A 35 -1.46 -25.18 -11.44
C LYS A 35 -2.59 -24.15 -11.36
N ALA A 36 -2.62 -23.14 -12.24
CA ALA A 36 -3.82 -22.32 -12.45
C ALA A 36 -4.64 -22.89 -13.62
N MET A 37 -5.69 -23.68 -13.33
CA MET A 37 -6.64 -24.19 -14.34
C MET A 37 -7.62 -23.12 -14.88
N SER A 38 -7.35 -21.84 -14.68
CA SER A 38 -8.21 -20.74 -15.14
C SER A 38 -7.52 -19.87 -16.19
N ARG A 39 -8.24 -19.62 -17.29
CA ARG A 39 -7.80 -18.97 -18.53
C ARG A 39 -7.36 -17.49 -18.43
N ASN A 40 -7.18 -16.92 -17.25
CA ASN A 40 -6.67 -15.55 -17.11
C ASN A 40 -5.40 -15.58 -16.27
N GLU A 41 -4.29 -15.28 -16.94
CA GLU A 41 -2.95 -15.01 -16.40
C GLU A 41 -2.33 -16.08 -15.51
N SER A 42 -1.83 -17.15 -16.16
CA SER A 42 -0.70 -17.89 -15.61
C SER A 42 0.55 -16.99 -15.64
N ILE A 43 0.75 -16.13 -14.64
CA ILE A 43 2.03 -15.43 -14.47
C ILE A 43 3.08 -16.52 -14.26
N ARG A 44 4.02 -16.64 -15.21
CA ARG A 44 5.13 -17.58 -15.05
C ARG A 44 5.88 -17.21 -13.78
N SER A 45 6.04 -18.20 -12.90
CA SER A 45 6.81 -18.03 -11.68
C SER A 45 8.21 -17.49 -12.00
N HIS A 46 8.60 -16.42 -11.33
CA HIS A 46 9.93 -15.82 -11.47
C HIS A 46 10.44 -15.33 -10.12
N GLU A 47 11.76 -15.33 -9.94
CA GLU A 47 12.39 -14.84 -8.71
C GLU A 47 12.37 -13.31 -8.69
N VAL A 48 11.88 -12.75 -7.60
CA VAL A 48 11.85 -11.32 -7.31
C VAL A 48 12.80 -11.03 -6.15
N VAL A 49 13.54 -9.93 -6.25
CA VAL A 49 14.45 -9.47 -5.19
C VAL A 49 14.05 -8.07 -4.73
N ILE A 50 13.61 -7.98 -3.48
CA ILE A 50 13.45 -6.71 -2.77
C ILE A 50 14.81 -6.31 -2.21
N SER A 51 15.45 -5.33 -2.85
CA SER A 51 16.86 -4.97 -2.59
C SER A 51 17.04 -4.05 -1.37
N ALA A 52 16.02 -3.27 -1.02
CA ALA A 52 16.06 -2.30 0.07
C ALA A 52 14.78 -2.41 0.93
N PRO A 53 14.86 -2.11 2.25
CA PRO A 53 13.69 -2.11 3.08
C PRO A 53 12.75 -0.98 2.67
N TYR A 54 11.45 -1.21 2.80
CA TYR A 54 10.43 -0.18 2.64
C TYR A 54 9.34 -0.37 3.69
N TYR A 55 8.52 0.66 3.87
CA TYR A 55 7.37 0.60 4.75
C TYR A 55 6.09 0.43 3.94
N LEU A 56 5.23 -0.50 4.32
CA LEU A 56 3.91 -0.71 3.72
C LEU A 56 2.82 -0.43 4.75
N ALA A 57 1.73 0.20 4.32
CA ALA A 57 0.57 0.42 5.18
C ALA A 57 -0.01 -0.94 5.62
N GLU A 58 -0.34 -1.09 6.90
CA GLU A 58 -0.87 -2.35 7.43
C GLU A 58 -2.31 -2.63 6.98
N THR A 59 -3.05 -1.57 6.62
CA THR A 59 -4.43 -1.64 6.15
C THR A 59 -4.56 -0.83 4.86
N PRO A 60 -5.60 -1.08 4.06
CA PRO A 60 -6.03 -0.13 3.04
C PRO A 60 -6.24 1.27 3.66
N VAL A 61 -6.09 2.30 2.84
CA VAL A 61 -6.43 3.67 3.23
C VAL A 61 -7.91 3.71 3.61
N THR A 62 -8.21 4.16 4.82
CA THR A 62 -9.59 4.25 5.28
C THR A 62 -10.27 5.48 4.70
N ARG A 63 -11.60 5.48 4.71
CA ARG A 63 -12.43 6.61 4.30
C ARG A 63 -12.07 7.87 5.06
N GLY A 64 -11.94 7.80 6.38
CA GLY A 64 -11.55 8.94 7.22
C GLY A 64 -10.16 9.48 6.89
N GLN A 65 -9.19 8.59 6.65
CA GLN A 65 -7.83 8.99 6.23
C GLN A 65 -7.87 9.70 4.87
N TRP A 66 -8.57 9.11 3.90
CA TRP A 66 -8.79 9.68 2.57
C TRP A 66 -9.43 11.07 2.65
N THR A 67 -10.57 11.21 3.32
CA THR A 67 -11.29 12.47 3.44
C THR A 67 -10.41 13.54 4.08
N SER A 68 -9.57 13.20 5.06
CA SER A 68 -8.70 14.19 5.71
C SER A 68 -7.61 14.76 4.79
N VAL A 69 -7.17 13.99 3.79
CA VAL A 69 -6.09 14.38 2.86
C VAL A 69 -6.65 14.94 1.55
N MET A 70 -7.68 14.30 1.01
CA MET A 70 -8.24 14.62 -0.30
C MET A 70 -9.39 15.62 -0.23
N GLY A 71 -10.14 15.63 0.88
CA GLY A 71 -11.34 16.44 1.05
C GLY A 71 -12.55 15.93 0.25
N THR A 72 -12.48 14.71 -0.29
CA THR A 72 -13.52 14.10 -1.15
C THR A 72 -14.04 12.79 -0.54
N ASN A 73 -15.26 12.39 -0.93
CA ASN A 73 -15.89 11.13 -0.51
C ASN A 73 -16.55 10.41 -1.71
N PRO A 74 -15.77 9.82 -2.65
CA PRO A 74 -16.31 9.23 -3.88
C PRO A 74 -17.35 8.11 -3.69
N TRP A 75 -17.36 7.47 -2.51
CA TRP A 75 -18.32 6.42 -2.15
C TRP A 75 -19.66 6.95 -1.64
N ALA A 76 -19.82 8.24 -1.33
CA ALA A 76 -20.94 8.72 -0.51
C ALA A 76 -22.32 8.74 -1.20
N GLU A 77 -22.38 8.88 -2.52
CA GLU A 77 -23.66 9.06 -3.23
C GLU A 77 -24.50 7.78 -3.25
N ASP A 78 -23.87 6.61 -3.28
CA ASP A 78 -24.53 5.30 -3.45
C ASP A 78 -24.30 4.35 -2.26
N ASP A 79 -23.63 4.80 -1.19
CA ASP A 79 -23.27 3.93 -0.07
C ASP A 79 -24.11 4.22 1.20
N PRO A 80 -24.98 3.29 1.62
CA PRO A 80 -25.75 3.43 2.87
C PRO A 80 -24.86 3.49 4.12
N ASP A 81 -23.61 3.06 4.02
CA ASP A 81 -22.58 3.08 5.06
C ASP A 81 -21.55 4.21 4.85
N ALA A 82 -21.88 5.27 4.10
CA ALA A 82 -20.97 6.40 3.82
C ALA A 82 -20.31 7.02 5.08
N GLY A 83 -20.98 6.95 6.23
CA GLY A 83 -20.46 7.44 7.52
C GLY A 83 -19.42 6.54 8.21
N ARG A 84 -19.14 5.34 7.70
CA ARG A 84 -18.19 4.40 8.32
C ARG A 84 -16.74 4.73 7.96
N LEU A 85 -16.15 5.68 8.69
CA LEU A 85 -14.81 6.21 8.41
C LEU A 85 -13.67 5.18 8.45
N GLU A 86 -13.84 4.07 9.16
CA GLU A 86 -12.82 3.00 9.27
C GLU A 86 -12.83 2.02 8.09
N HIS A 87 -13.85 2.06 7.22
CA HIS A 87 -13.90 1.22 6.04
C HIS A 87 -12.87 1.68 5.00
N PRO A 88 -12.42 0.80 4.07
CA PRO A 88 -11.57 1.21 2.96
C PRO A 88 -12.22 2.31 2.12
N ALA A 89 -11.40 3.25 1.66
CA ALA A 89 -11.78 4.17 0.59
C ALA A 89 -11.98 3.37 -0.71
N THR A 90 -13.17 3.49 -1.30
CA THR A 90 -13.55 2.79 -2.53
C THR A 90 -13.94 3.79 -3.62
N HIS A 91 -14.14 3.32 -4.85
CA HIS A 91 -14.46 4.18 -6.00
C HIS A 91 -13.39 5.25 -6.29
N VAL A 92 -12.13 4.93 -6.00
CA VAL A 92 -10.96 5.76 -6.29
C VAL A 92 -10.19 5.16 -7.46
N SER A 93 -9.71 6.00 -8.36
CA SER A 93 -8.86 5.57 -9.47
C SER A 93 -7.40 5.47 -9.02
N HIS A 94 -6.56 4.85 -9.86
CA HIS A 94 -5.11 4.85 -9.65
C HIS A 94 -4.53 6.27 -9.64
N ILE A 95 -5.11 7.18 -10.44
CA ILE A 95 -4.70 8.59 -10.49
C ILE A 95 -4.98 9.25 -9.15
N ASP A 96 -6.19 9.08 -8.61
CA ASP A 96 -6.56 9.64 -7.30
C ASP A 96 -5.67 9.08 -6.18
N ALA A 97 -5.37 7.77 -6.22
CA ALA A 97 -4.50 7.13 -5.23
C ALA A 97 -3.04 7.62 -5.30
N THR A 98 -2.57 7.95 -6.51
CA THR A 98 -1.26 8.58 -6.70
C THR A 98 -1.25 10.00 -6.12
N GLU A 99 -2.28 10.80 -6.41
CA GLU A 99 -2.43 12.14 -5.85
C GLU A 99 -2.51 12.11 -4.31
N TYR A 100 -3.21 11.13 -3.73
CA TYR A 100 -3.25 10.93 -2.27
C TYR A 100 -1.83 10.79 -1.68
N CYS A 101 -0.97 9.98 -2.33
CA CYS A 101 0.42 9.82 -1.91
C CYS A 101 1.21 11.13 -2.02
N GLU A 102 1.03 11.88 -3.09
CA GLU A 102 1.68 13.18 -3.30
C GLU A 102 1.27 14.21 -2.23
N ARG A 103 -0.02 14.30 -1.90
CA ARG A 103 -0.51 15.19 -0.83
C ARG A 103 -0.02 14.77 0.55
N MET A 104 0.08 13.46 0.83
CA MET A 104 0.71 12.98 2.06
C MET A 104 2.20 13.32 2.13
N ALA A 105 2.91 13.24 1.00
CA ALA A 105 4.32 13.62 0.94
C ALA A 105 4.49 15.14 1.16
N ALA A 106 3.66 15.97 0.52
CA ALA A 106 3.71 17.43 0.67
C ALA A 106 3.44 17.92 2.10
N SER A 107 2.64 17.17 2.88
CA SER A 107 2.30 17.50 4.27
C SER A 107 3.25 16.87 5.31
N SER A 108 4.30 16.17 4.87
CA SER A 108 5.24 15.48 5.75
C SER A 108 6.70 15.62 5.28
N LYS A 109 7.63 15.01 6.03
CA LYS A 109 9.02 14.84 5.58
C LYS A 109 9.28 13.43 5.05
N LEU A 110 8.21 12.69 4.75
CA LEU A 110 8.26 11.31 4.32
C LEU A 110 7.88 11.22 2.84
N HIS A 111 8.47 10.25 2.16
CA HIS A 111 8.08 9.89 0.81
C HIS A 111 6.97 8.86 0.87
N TYR A 112 5.90 9.08 0.13
CA TYR A 112 4.78 8.16 -0.03
C TYR A 112 4.58 7.86 -1.51
N ARG A 113 4.22 6.60 -1.81
CA ARG A 113 3.86 6.13 -3.14
C ARG A 113 3.02 4.86 -3.00
N LEU A 114 2.40 4.44 -4.10
CA LEU A 114 1.83 3.10 -4.22
C LEU A 114 2.97 2.05 -4.22
N PRO A 115 2.71 0.84 -3.68
CA PRO A 115 3.64 -0.28 -3.84
C PRO A 115 3.73 -0.68 -5.32
N THR A 116 4.87 -1.20 -5.74
CA THR A 116 4.93 -1.98 -6.99
C THR A 116 4.21 -3.30 -6.81
N GLU A 117 3.84 -4.00 -7.89
CA GLU A 117 3.26 -5.35 -7.81
C GLU A 117 4.16 -6.30 -7.00
N ALA A 118 5.47 -6.22 -7.23
CA ALA A 118 6.52 -6.95 -6.49
C ALA A 118 6.58 -6.65 -4.98
N GLU A 119 6.16 -5.46 -4.57
CA GLU A 119 6.11 -5.07 -3.15
C GLU A 119 4.76 -5.38 -2.50
N TRP A 120 3.75 -5.75 -3.29
CA TRP A 120 2.41 -6.02 -2.80
C TRP A 120 2.13 -7.51 -2.55
N GLU A 121 2.70 -8.41 -3.36
CA GLU A 121 2.55 -9.87 -3.25
C GLU A 121 3.31 -10.48 -2.06
#